data_AF-A0A957KJ87-F1
#
_entry.id   AF-A0A957KJ87-F1
#
_cell.length_a   1.000
_cell.length_b   1.000
_cell.length_c   1.000
_cell.angle_alpha   90.00
_cell.angle_beta   90.00
_cell.angle_gamma   90.00
#
_symmetry.space_group_name_H-M   'P 1'
#
loop_
_entity.id
_entity.type
_entity.pdbx_description
1 polymer ?
#
loop_
_entity_poly.entity_id
_entity_poly.type
_entity_poly.pdbx_seq_one_letter_code
_entity_poly.pdbx_strand_id
1 'polypeptide(L)'
;DALGNRNGRTAAQLLQAKLSEGTDPFYLFSMVIRQFRLLIQVKELASQGKRAPEISKSLRMHSFVAGKLFQQAQQFSLPQLERIYGHLLETDVGVKTGQTDMTTSLNLLVAGLTR
;
A
#
# COMPACT_ATOMS: atom_id res chain seq x y z
N ASP A 1 -1.22 0.66 7.05
CA ASP A 1 -0.58 -0.13 8.13
C ASP A 1 -0.66 -1.63 7.98
N ALA A 2 -1.83 -2.27 8.16
CA ALA A 2 -1.94 -3.73 8.11
C ALA A 2 -1.38 -4.33 6.80
N LEU A 3 -1.66 -3.69 5.66
CA LEU A 3 -1.08 -4.05 4.35
C LEU A 3 0.45 -3.94 4.33
N GLY A 4 1.02 -2.84 4.84
CA GLY A 4 2.47 -2.63 4.88
C GLY A 4 3.19 -3.56 5.86
N ASN A 5 2.48 -4.07 6.87
CA ASN A 5 2.99 -5.08 7.80
C ASN A 5 2.68 -6.52 7.36
N ARG A 6 2.18 -6.72 6.13
CA ARG A 6 1.73 -8.02 5.58
C ARG A 6 0.74 -8.76 6.49
N ASN A 7 -0.02 -8.04 7.31
CA ASN A 7 -1.04 -8.62 8.17
C ASN A 7 -2.38 -8.64 7.44
N GLY A 8 -2.59 -9.72 6.70
CA GLY A 8 -3.74 -9.84 5.82
C GLY A 8 -5.08 -9.98 6.47
N ARG A 9 -5.15 -10.77 7.55
CA ARG A 9 -6.37 -10.96 8.31
C ARG A 9 -6.88 -9.61 8.84
N THR A 10 -5.99 -8.85 9.48
CA THR A 10 -6.35 -7.52 9.98
C THR A 10 -6.65 -6.54 8.84
N ALA A 11 -5.93 -6.62 7.71
CA ALA A 11 -6.23 -5.76 6.56
C ALA A 11 -7.64 -6.01 6.00
N ALA A 12 -8.05 -7.28 5.86
CA ALA A 12 -9.39 -7.64 5.38
C ALA A 12 -10.49 -7.19 6.35
N GLN A 13 -10.28 -7.41 7.65
CA GLN A 13 -11.22 -6.96 8.69
C GLN A 13 -11.40 -5.44 8.69
N LEU A 14 -10.29 -4.69 8.60
CA LEU A 14 -10.33 -3.22 8.57
C LEU A 14 -10.97 -2.69 7.29
N LEU A 15 -10.69 -3.31 6.14
CA LEU A 15 -11.33 -2.96 4.87
C LEU A 15 -12.85 -3.12 4.99
N GLN A 16 -13.31 -4.29 5.45
CA GLN A 16 -14.74 -4.55 5.59
C GLN A 16 -15.40 -3.57 6.56
N ALA A 17 -14.77 -3.28 7.69
CA ALA A 17 -15.29 -2.30 8.64
C ALA A 17 -15.45 -0.91 8.00
N LYS A 18 -14.42 -0.45 7.25
CA LYS A 18 -14.47 0.87 6.57
C LYS A 18 -15.55 0.95 5.51
N LEU A 19 -15.74 -0.12 4.74
CA LEU A 19 -16.81 -0.21 3.75
C LEU A 19 -18.19 -0.20 4.42
N SER A 20 -18.36 -0.94 5.53
CA SER A 20 -19.62 -0.95 6.30
C SER A 20 -19.94 0.39 6.96
N GLU A 21 -18.93 1.20 7.27
CA GLU A 21 -19.08 2.59 7.74
C GLU A 21 -19.50 3.56 6.61
N GLY A 22 -19.61 3.10 5.37
CA GLY A 22 -19.94 3.93 4.21
C GLY A 22 -18.76 4.71 3.64
N THR A 23 -17.53 4.32 3.95
CA THR A 23 -16.34 4.95 3.35
C THR A 23 -16.32 4.65 1.85
N ASP A 24 -16.07 5.68 1.03
CA ASP A 24 -15.93 5.53 -0.42
C ASP A 24 -14.79 4.53 -0.79
N PRO A 25 -15.10 3.46 -1.55
CA PRO A 25 -14.10 2.52 -2.05
C PRO A 25 -12.99 3.18 -2.86
N PHE A 26 -13.29 4.20 -3.67
CA PHE A 26 -12.26 4.88 -4.48
C PHE A 26 -11.27 5.64 -3.60
N TYR A 27 -11.76 6.28 -2.53
CA TYR A 27 -10.90 6.87 -1.52
C TYR A 27 -9.99 5.82 -0.85
N LEU A 28 -10.53 4.68 -0.42
CA LEU A 28 -9.73 3.60 0.19
C LEU A 28 -8.65 3.09 -0.78
N PHE A 29 -9.00 2.90 -2.04
CA PHE A 29 -8.06 2.50 -3.09
C PHE A 29 -6.94 3.52 -3.29
N SER A 30 -7.26 4.82 -3.30
CA SER A 30 -6.24 5.88 -3.38
C SER A 30 -5.24 5.83 -2.22
N MET A 31 -5.71 5.47 -1.01
CA MET A 31 -4.84 5.30 0.15
C MET A 31 -3.93 4.07 0.02
N VAL A 32 -4.41 2.98 -0.58
CA VAL A 32 -3.59 1.80 -0.88
C VAL A 32 -2.47 2.14 -1.86
N ILE A 33 -2.80 2.85 -2.95
CA ILE A 33 -1.81 3.33 -3.94
C ILE A 33 -0.75 4.19 -3.25
N ARG A 34 -1.18 5.15 -2.43
CA ARG A 34 -0.26 6.02 -1.67
C ARG A 34 0.67 5.20 -0.78
N GLN A 35 0.15 4.21 -0.04
CA GLN A 35 0.94 3.36 0.85
C GLN A 35 2.06 2.64 0.08
N PHE A 36 1.73 1.97 -1.03
CA PHE A 36 2.74 1.25 -1.82
C PHE A 36 3.74 2.18 -2.48
N ARG A 37 3.32 3.35 -2.96
CA ARG A 37 4.23 4.38 -3.49
C ARG A 37 5.23 4.86 -2.43
N LEU A 38 4.79 5.01 -1.18
CA LEU A 38 5.69 5.38 -0.07
C LEU A 38 6.67 4.24 0.24
N LEU A 39 6.21 2.99 0.24
CA LEU A 39 7.10 1.84 0.45
C LEU A 39 8.17 1.72 -0.64
N ILE A 40 7.83 1.99 -1.91
CA ILE A 40 8.78 2.01 -3.03
C ILE A 40 9.87 3.07 -2.79
N GLN A 41 9.47 4.33 -2.56
CA GLN A 41 10.41 5.43 -2.31
C GLN A 41 11.33 5.13 -1.11
N VAL A 42 10.77 4.60 -0.03
CA VAL A 42 11.54 4.25 1.17
C VAL A 42 12.48 3.07 0.89
N LYS A 43 12.04 2.06 0.13
CA LYS A 43 12.88 0.90 -0.24
C LYS A 43 14.07 1.31 -1.10
N GLU A 44 13.85 2.21 -2.06
CA GLU A 44 14.89 2.75 -2.93
C GLU A 44 15.91 3.59 -2.15
N LEU A 45 15.46 4.47 -1.25
CA LEU A 45 16.39 5.22 -0.40
C LEU A 45 17.16 4.29 0.55
N ALA A 46 16.51 3.25 1.08
CA ALA A 46 17.15 2.27 1.93
C ALA A 46 18.21 1.43 1.19
N SER A 47 18.00 1.11 -0.09
CA SER A 47 19.00 0.39 -0.90
C SER A 47 20.23 1.24 -1.20
N GLN A 48 20.11 2.56 -1.16
CA GLN A 48 21.22 3.52 -1.20
C GLN A 48 21.92 3.70 0.16
N GLY A 49 21.55 2.91 1.18
CA GLY A 49 22.14 2.96 2.52
C GLY A 49 21.50 3.96 3.49
N LYS A 50 20.52 4.76 3.03
CA LYS A 50 19.89 5.78 3.88
C LYS A 50 19.03 5.15 4.97
N ARG A 51 19.07 5.73 6.16
CA ARG A 51 18.27 5.30 7.32
C ARG A 51 17.06 6.21 7.54
N ALA A 52 16.16 5.82 8.45
CA ALA A 52 14.91 6.53 8.72
C ALA A 52 15.06 8.06 8.94
N PRO A 53 16.08 8.59 9.64
CA PRO A 53 16.27 10.05 9.77
C PRO A 53 16.54 10.76 8.44
N GLU A 54 17.34 10.16 7.57
CA GLU A 54 17.67 10.72 6.24
C GLU A 54 16.48 10.61 5.29
N ILE A 55 15.72 9.51 5.40
CA ILE A 55 14.48 9.29 4.64
C ILE A 55 13.40 10.29 5.05
N SER A 56 13.25 10.56 6.35
CA SER A 56 12.34 11.59 6.88
C SER A 56 12.61 12.96 6.25
N LYS A 57 13.90 13.36 6.17
CA LYS A 57 14.33 14.60 5.51
C LYS A 57 14.08 14.56 4.00
N SER A 58 14.49 13.49 3.34
CA SER A 58 14.39 13.34 1.88
C SER A 58 12.95 13.39 1.38
N LEU A 59 12.03 12.73 2.09
CA LEU A 59 10.61 12.64 1.72
C LEU A 59 9.74 13.66 2.46
N ARG A 60 10.34 14.58 3.22
CA ARG A 60 9.65 15.63 4.01
C ARG A 60 8.48 15.09 4.84
N MET A 61 8.71 13.98 5.53
CA MET A 61 7.70 13.33 6.38
C MET A 61 8.18 13.26 7.83
N HIS A 62 7.22 13.20 8.77
CA HIS A 62 7.53 13.10 10.19
C HIS A 62 8.36 11.84 10.51
N SER A 63 9.29 11.96 11.46
CA SER A 63 10.26 10.91 11.82
C SER A 63 9.59 9.58 12.18
N PHE A 64 8.49 9.64 12.94
CA PHE A 64 7.69 8.47 13.29
C PHE A 64 7.14 7.73 12.06
N VAL A 65 6.64 8.46 11.07
CA VAL A 65 6.10 7.89 9.83
C VAL A 65 7.21 7.28 8.99
N ALA A 66 8.35 7.97 8.87
CA ALA A 66 9.52 7.45 8.17
C ALA A 66 10.06 6.17 8.81
N GLY A 67 10.14 6.12 10.14
CA GLY A 67 10.56 4.92 10.88
C GLY A 67 9.64 3.74 10.62
N LYS A 68 8.32 3.96 10.66
CA LYS A 68 7.32 2.93 10.38
C LYS A 68 7.42 2.41 8.95
N LEU A 69 7.47 3.31 7.97
CA LEU A 69 7.60 2.94 6.56
C LEU A 69 8.93 2.22 6.29
N PHE A 70 10.02 2.62 6.94
CA PHE A 70 11.31 1.95 6.81
C PHE A 70 11.23 0.50 7.25
N GLN A 71 10.60 0.21 8.39
CA GLN A 71 10.38 -1.16 8.88
C GLN A 71 9.48 -1.97 7.93
N GLN A 72 8.40 -1.36 7.44
CA GLN A 72 7.50 -2.00 6.47
C GLN A 72 8.22 -2.33 5.16
N ALA A 73 9.02 -1.39 4.63
CA ALA A 73 9.75 -1.57 3.39
C ALA A 73 10.78 -2.71 3.47
N GLN A 74 11.31 -3.04 4.65
CA GLN A 74 12.20 -4.21 4.79
C GLN A 74 11.50 -5.54 4.52
N GLN A 75 10.18 -5.61 4.67
CA GLN A 75 9.39 -6.83 4.46
C GLN A 75 9.13 -7.15 2.98
N PHE A 76 9.52 -6.23 2.08
CA PHE A 76 9.35 -6.37 0.64
C PHE A 76 10.67 -6.17 -0.08
N SER A 77 10.86 -6.91 -1.17
CA SER A 77 11.85 -6.57 -2.20
C SER A 77 11.30 -5.49 -3.14
N LEU A 78 12.18 -4.74 -3.81
CA LEU A 78 11.76 -3.75 -4.80
C LEU A 78 10.93 -4.39 -5.94
N PRO A 79 11.32 -5.53 -6.53
CA PRO A 79 10.51 -6.19 -7.56
C PRO A 79 9.14 -6.69 -7.06
N GLN A 80 8.97 -6.97 -5.76
CA GLN A 80 7.64 -7.27 -5.20
C GLN A 80 6.77 -6.01 -5.15
N LEU A 81 7.32 -4.89 -4.70
CA LEU A 81 6.59 -3.62 -4.64
C LEU A 81 6.19 -3.13 -6.03
N GLU A 82 7.07 -3.26 -7.03
CA GLU A 82 6.79 -2.91 -8.42
C GLU A 82 5.66 -3.77 -9.00
N ARG A 83 5.69 -5.10 -8.79
CA ARG A 83 4.60 -5.99 -9.21
C ARG A 83 3.28 -5.64 -8.55
N ILE A 84 3.28 -5.38 -7.24
CA ILE A 84 2.07 -4.94 -6.54
C ILE A 84 1.55 -3.64 -7.14
N TYR A 85 2.42 -2.66 -7.39
CA TYR A 85 2.02 -1.38 -7.97
C TYR A 85 1.48 -1.52 -9.41
N GLY A 86 2.02 -2.47 -10.19
CA GLY A 86 1.47 -2.87 -11.49
C GLY A 86 0.04 -3.42 -11.36
N HIS A 87 -0.22 -4.31 -10.41
CA HIS A 87 -1.59 -4.81 -10.16
C HIS A 87 -2.56 -3.71 -9.68
N LEU A 88 -2.07 -2.68 -8.98
CA LEU A 88 -2.89 -1.50 -8.66
C LEU A 88 -3.29 -0.75 -9.94
N LEU A 89 -2.37 -0.60 -10.88
CA LEU A 89 -2.68 0.04 -12.17
C LEU A 89 -3.70 -0.79 -12.97
N GLU A 90 -3.52 -2.11 -13.06
CA GLU A 90 -4.46 -3.02 -13.72
C GLU A 90 -5.86 -2.92 -13.11
N THR A 91 -5.94 -2.88 -11.77
CA THR A 91 -7.19 -2.67 -11.04
C THR A 91 -7.88 -1.36 -11.42
N ASP A 92 -7.14 -0.25 -11.42
CA ASP A 92 -7.68 1.07 -11.76
C ASP A 92 -8.25 1.11 -13.19
N VAL A 93 -7.53 0.51 -14.14
CA VAL A 93 -7.98 0.39 -15.53
C VAL A 93 -9.22 -0.50 -15.63
N GLY A 94 -9.22 -1.67 -14.98
CA GLY A 94 -10.36 -2.58 -14.97
C GLY A 94 -11.62 -1.94 -14.43
N VAL A 95 -11.52 -1.16 -13.36
CA VAL A 95 -12.66 -0.42 -12.80
C VAL A 95 -13.13 0.69 -13.75
N LYS A 96 -12.21 1.51 -14.29
CA LYS A 96 -12.56 2.63 -15.18
C LYS A 96 -13.13 2.20 -16.53
N THR A 97 -12.82 0.97 -16.96
CA THR A 97 -13.34 0.37 -18.20
C THR A 97 -14.60 -0.48 -17.95
N GLY A 98 -15.08 -0.56 -16.71
CA GLY A 98 -16.30 -1.28 -16.36
C GLY A 98 -16.16 -2.81 -16.31
N GLN A 99 -14.93 -3.35 -16.28
CA GLN A 99 -14.68 -4.79 -16.18
C GLN A 99 -15.00 -5.34 -14.78
N THR A 100 -14.90 -4.50 -13.75
CA THR A 100 -15.18 -4.84 -12.34
C THR A 100 -15.55 -3.58 -11.57
N ASP A 101 -16.20 -3.71 -10.40
CA ASP A 101 -16.41 -2.59 -9.48
C ASP A 101 -15.25 -2.45 -8.48
N MET A 102 -15.11 -1.27 -7.89
CA MET A 102 -14.01 -0.95 -6.97
C MET A 102 -14.07 -1.74 -5.66
N THR A 103 -15.26 -2.03 -5.14
CA THR A 103 -15.42 -2.77 -3.87
C THR A 103 -14.94 -4.20 -4.02
N THR A 104 -15.38 -4.89 -5.08
CA THR A 104 -14.92 -6.24 -5.40
C THR A 104 -13.42 -6.26 -5.64
N SER A 105 -12.89 -5.30 -6.39
CA SER A 105 -11.45 -5.20 -6.67
C SER A 105 -10.61 -5.03 -5.41
N LEU A 106 -11.05 -4.18 -4.47
CA LEU A 106 -10.36 -4.00 -3.19
C LEU A 106 -10.34 -5.28 -2.35
N ASN A 107 -11.45 -6.01 -2.29
CA ASN A 107 -11.51 -7.28 -1.58
C ASN A 107 -10.53 -8.31 -2.16
N LEU A 108 -10.48 -8.42 -3.50
CA LEU A 108 -9.54 -9.31 -4.19
C LEU A 108 -8.08 -8.90 -3.96
N LEU A 109 -7.79 -7.60 -4.03
CA LEU A 109 -6.46 -7.04 -3.78
C LEU A 109 -5.98 -7.37 -2.37
N VAL A 110 -6.82 -7.17 -1.34
CA VAL A 110 -6.45 -7.51 0.04
C VAL A 110 -6.29 -9.02 0.21
N ALA A 111 -7.11 -9.85 -0.44
CA ALA A 111 -6.94 -11.31 -0.41
C ALA A 111 -5.66 -11.78 -1.13
N GLY A 112 -5.24 -11.11 -2.21
CA GLY A 112 -4.07 -11.45 -3.00
C GLY A 112 -2.74 -11.03 -2.36
N LEU A 113 -2.70 -9.87 -1.70
CA LEU A 113 -1.50 -9.34 -1.03
C LEU A 113 -1.08 -10.11 0.24
N THR A 114 -1.90 -11.06 0.66
CA THR A 114 -1.82 -11.71 1.97
C THR A 114 -1.46 -13.18 1.88
N ARG A 115 -1.17 -13.65 0.65
CA ARG A 115 -0.55 -14.92 0.35
C ARG A 115 0.97 -14.79 0.21
#